data_AF-A0A2V7VGY8-F1
#
_entry.id   AF-A0A2V7VGY8-F1
#
_cell.length_a   1.000
_cell.length_b   1.000
_cell.length_c   1.000
_cell.angle_alpha   90.00
_cell.angle_beta   90.00
_cell.angle_gamma   90.00
#
_symmetry.space_group_name_H-M   'P 1'
#
loop_
_entity.id
_entity.type
_entity.pdbx_description
1 polymer ?
#
loop_
_entity_poly.entity_id
_entity_poly.type
_entity_poly.pdbx_seq_one_letter_code
_entity_poly.pdbx_strand_id
1 'polypeptide(L)' 'FQQVVEDSRCPADAFCVWAGDAVVALVVGTASLQLRSSSAPEAAVGGYRVRLERVEPSVYSEKTIPPDAYRAVLTVTRR' A
#
# COMPACT_ATOMS: atom_id res chain seq x y z
N PHE A 1 7.69 3.92 -6.17
CA PHE A 1 6.23 4.05 -5.92
C PHE A 1 5.62 4.76 -7.10
N GLN A 2 4.49 4.28 -7.63
CA GLN A 2 3.78 4.96 -8.72
C GLN A 2 2.50 5.61 -8.22
N GLN A 3 1.62 4.81 -7.63
CA GLN A 3 0.30 5.27 -7.17
C GLN A 3 -0.34 4.24 -6.23
N VAL A 4 -1.40 4.68 -5.56
CA VAL A 4 -2.39 3.79 -4.96
C VAL A 4 -3.48 3.54 -5.99
N VAL A 5 -3.70 2.28 -6.34
CA VAL A 5 -4.68 1.84 -7.35
C VAL A 5 -6.08 1.77 -6.74
N GLU A 6 -6.16 1.31 -5.50
CA GLU A 6 -7.40 1.17 -4.74
C GLU A 6 -7.10 1.45 -3.27
N ASP A 7 -7.98 2.20 -2.61
CA ASP A 7 -7.91 2.48 -1.19
C ASP A 7 -9.29 2.33 -0.55
N SER A 8 -9.52 1.18 0.07
CA SER A 8 -10.70 0.83 0.85
C SER A 8 -10.33 0.58 2.31
N ARG A 9 -9.21 1.16 2.77
CA ARG A 9 -8.77 1.05 4.16
C ARG A 9 -9.86 1.59 5.08
N CYS A 10 -10.07 0.89 6.19
CA CYS A 10 -11.04 1.33 7.19
C CYS A 10 -10.67 2.74 7.69
N PRO A 11 -11.57 3.73 7.61
CA PRO A 11 -11.30 5.05 8.15
C PRO A 11 -10.99 4.99 9.65
N ALA A 12 -10.05 5.81 10.10
CA ALA A 12 -9.61 5.83 11.50
C ALA A 12 -10.70 6.32 12.47
N ASP A 13 -11.73 6.97 11.93
CA ASP A 13 -12.90 7.53 12.60
C ASP A 13 -14.17 6.69 12.38
N ALA A 14 -14.06 5.49 11.82
CA ALA A 14 -15.19 4.60 11.55
C ALA A 14 -14.99 3.20 12.15
N PHE A 15 -16.08 2.48 12.36
CA PHE A 15 -16.05 1.07 12.72
C PHE A 15 -16.36 0.21 11.50
N CYS A 16 -15.39 -0.59 11.06
CA CYS A 16 -15.55 -1.48 9.91
C CYS A 16 -15.83 -2.92 10.33
N VAL A 17 -16.78 -3.55 9.65
CA VAL A 17 -17.10 -4.98 9.82
C VAL A 17 -16.05 -5.87 9.15
N TRP A 18 -15.40 -5.36 8.10
CA TRP A 18 -14.35 -6.07 7.35
C TRP A 18 -13.01 -5.34 7.44
N ALA A 19 -11.93 -6.09 7.33
CA ALA A 19 -10.59 -5.52 7.21
C ALA A 19 -10.49 -4.75 5.88
N GLY A 20 -10.22 -3.45 5.98
CA GLY A 20 -10.00 -2.61 4.82
C GLY A 20 -8.66 -2.91 4.15
N ASP A 21 -8.45 -2.35 2.96
CA ASP A 21 -7.30 -2.70 2.15
C ASP A 21 -6.81 -1.55 1.26
N ALA A 22 -5.54 -1.58 0.89
CA ALA A 22 -4.95 -0.69 -0.09
C ALA A 22 -4.08 -1.47 -1.07
N VAL A 23 -4.24 -1.15 -2.35
CA VAL A 23 -3.46 -1.71 -3.45
C VAL A 23 -2.48 -0.65 -3.94
N VAL A 24 -1.19 -0.95 -3.83
CA VAL A 24 -0.12 -0.04 -4.24
C VAL A 24 0.59 -0.58 -5.47
N ALA A 25 0.68 0.26 -6.51
CA ALA A 25 1.50 -0.01 -7.69
C ALA A 25 2.92 0.52 -7.49
N LEU A 26 3.90 -0.36 -7.71
CA LEU A 26 5.32 -0.08 -7.59
C LEU A 26 6.05 -0.55 -8.85
N VAL A 27 7.14 0.14 -9.17
CA VAL A 27 8.14 -0.36 -10.12
C VAL A 27 9.46 -0.48 -9.37
N VAL A 28 10.08 -1.66 -9.48
CA VAL A 28 11.39 -1.96 -8.88
C VAL A 28 12.31 -2.43 -10.00
N GLY A 29 13.26 -1.57 -10.39
CA GLY A 29 14.02 -1.77 -11.62
C GLY A 29 13.10 -1.75 -12.84
N THR A 30 13.02 -2.88 -13.56
CA THR A 30 12.12 -3.07 -14.71
C THR A 30 10.85 -3.85 -14.39
N ALA A 31 10.69 -4.32 -13.15
CA ALA A 31 9.55 -5.13 -12.75
C ALA A 31 8.43 -4.25 -12.19
N SER A 32 7.22 -4.45 -12.70
CA SER A 32 5.98 -3.88 -12.15
C SER A 32 5.40 -4.82 -11.11
N LEU A 33 5.04 -4.28 -9.94
CA LEU A 33 4.51 -5.03 -8.80
C LEU A 33 3.25 -4.34 -8.28
N GLN A 34 2.31 -5.15 -7.80
CA GLN A 34 1.20 -4.68 -6.97
C GLN A 34 1.29 -5.36 -5.61
N LEU A 35 1.31 -4.54 -4.55
CA LEU A 35 1.27 -5.01 -3.17
C LEU A 35 -0.07 -4.63 -2.55
N ARG A 36 -0.60 -5.53 -1.73
CA ARG A 36 -1.89 -5.41 -1.08
C ARG A 36 -1.72 -5.44 0.42
N SER A 37 -2.14 -4.39 1.12
CA SER A 37 -1.85 -4.22 2.55
C SER A 37 -2.37 -5.36 3.45
N SER A 38 -3.49 -6.00 3.07
CA SER A 38 -4.14 -7.03 3.88
C SER A 38 -3.70 -8.46 3.57
N SER A 39 -3.70 -8.88 2.29
CA SER A 39 -3.54 -10.29 1.91
C SER A 39 -2.25 -10.62 1.15
N ALA A 40 -1.61 -9.63 0.54
CA ALA A 40 -0.35 -9.82 -0.20
C ALA A 40 0.58 -8.62 0.00
N PRO A 41 1.05 -8.38 1.25
CA PRO A 41 1.86 -7.20 1.55
C PRO A 41 3.29 -7.32 1.05
N GLU A 42 3.71 -8.46 0.50
CA GLU A 42 5.09 -8.67 0.07
C GLU A 42 5.20 -9.34 -1.29
N ALA A 43 6.26 -8.99 -2.01
CA ALA A 43 6.66 -9.63 -3.26
C ALA A 43 8.18 -9.80 -3.32
N ALA A 44 8.64 -10.75 -4.14
CA ALA A 44 10.05 -10.96 -4.39
C ALA A 44 10.44 -10.49 -5.77
N VAL A 45 11.55 -9.75 -5.87
CA VAL A 45 12.05 -9.21 -7.14
C VAL A 45 13.57 -9.14 -7.10
N GLY A 46 14.23 -9.72 -8.12
CA GLY A 46 15.69 -9.58 -8.31
C GLY A 46 16.55 -9.95 -7.09
N GLY A 47 16.16 -10.96 -6.30
CA GLY A 47 16.89 -11.36 -5.08
C GLY A 47 16.58 -10.52 -3.83
N TYR A 48 15.60 -9.63 -3.91
CA TYR A 48 15.08 -8.86 -2.77
C TYR A 48 13.65 -9.28 -2.45
N ARG A 49 13.26 -9.14 -1.19
CA ARG A 49 11.88 -9.16 -0.71
C ARG A 49 11.49 -7.72 -0.41
N VAL A 50 10.42 -7.25 -1.05
CA VAL A 50 9.83 -5.93 -0.82
C VAL A 50 8.52 -6.14 -0.09
N ARG A 51 8.38 -5.53 1.08
CA ARG A 51 7.19 -5.61 1.93
C ARG A 51 6.59 -4.21 2.12
N LEU A 52 5.30 -4.08 1.90
CA LEU A 52 4.48 -2.93 2.23
C LEU A 52 4.14 -2.96 3.70
N GLU A 53 4.69 -2.02 4.46
CA GLU A 53 4.43 -1.91 5.90
C GLU A 53 3.18 -1.07 6.18
N ARG A 54 3.06 0.05 5.47
CA ARG A 54 1.95 0.99 5.65
C ARG A 54 1.80 1.89 4.43
N VAL A 55 0.56 2.34 4.24
CA VAL A 55 0.20 3.39 3.29
C VAL A 55 -0.19 4.60 4.12
N GLU A 56 0.26 5.78 3.71
CA GLU A 56 -0.01 7.05 4.35
C GLU A 56 -0.63 8.02 3.34
N PRO A 57 -1.49 8.95 3.80
CA PRO A 57 -1.99 9.09 5.17
C PRO A 57 -3.04 8.01 5.54
N SER A 58 -3.44 7.95 6.81
CA SER A 58 -4.61 7.17 7.22
C SER A 58 -5.88 7.76 6.59
N VAL A 59 -6.85 6.90 6.28
CA VAL A 59 -8.15 7.32 5.76
C VAL A 59 -8.99 7.91 6.90
N TYR A 60 -9.74 8.97 6.59
CA TYR A 60 -10.76 9.56 7.46
C TYR A 60 -12.03 9.77 6.63
N SER A 61 -13.20 9.52 7.21
CA SER A 61 -14.48 9.48 6.48
C SER A 61 -14.83 10.78 5.74
N GLU A 62 -14.47 11.93 6.32
CA GLU A 62 -14.74 13.25 5.74
C GLU A 62 -13.55 13.84 4.96
N LYS A 63 -12.47 13.08 4.75
CA LYS A 63 -11.26 13.59 4.08
C LYS A 63 -10.97 12.83 2.81
N THR A 64 -10.90 13.56 1.70
CA THR A 64 -10.35 13.05 0.45
C THR A 64 -8.83 13.17 0.47
N ILE A 65 -8.14 12.08 0.15
CA ILE A 65 -6.68 12.06 -0.01
C ILE A 65 -6.38 12.31 -1.50
N PRO A 66 -5.69 13.39 -1.87
CA PRO A 66 -5.31 13.61 -3.26
C PRO A 66 -4.22 12.58 -3.68
N PRO A 67 -4.18 12.14 -4.95
CA PRO A 67 -3.29 11.06 -5.39
C PRO A 67 -1.79 11.28 -5.10
N ASP A 68 -1.35 12.53 -5.11
CA ASP A 68 0.05 12.95 -4.89
C ASP A 68 0.44 13.03 -3.40
N ALA A 69 -0.54 13.04 -2.48
CA ALA A 69 -0.29 12.99 -1.04
C ALA A 69 0.06 11.59 -0.54
N TYR A 70 -0.22 10.54 -1.33
CA TYR A 70 0.05 9.18 -0.90
C TYR A 70 1.55 8.88 -0.73
N ARG A 71 1.87 8.14 0.33
CA ARG A 71 3.20 7.56 0.56
C ARG A 71 3.04 6.08 0.89
N ALA A 72 3.90 5.25 0.32
CA ALA A 72 4.01 3.84 0.69
C ALA A 72 5.33 3.63 1.43
N VAL A 73 5.25 3.15 2.67
CA VAL A 73 6.43 2.80 3.47
C VAL A 73 6.74 1.33 3.22
N LEU A 74 7.95 1.07 2.74
CA LEU A 74 8.39 -0.24 2.31
C LEU A 74 9.61 -0.68 3.11
N THR A 75 9.61 -1.94 3.53
CA THR A 75 10.82 -2.63 3.99
C THR A 75 11.38 -3.46 2.84
N VAL A 76 12.67 -3.31 2.55
CA VAL A 76 13.35 -4.09 1.52
C VAL A 76 14.46 -4.90 2.17
N THR A 77 14.40 -6.22 2.05
CA THR A 77 15.43 -7.14 2.56
C THR A 77 16.01 -7.97 1.44
N ARG A 78 17.29 -8.31 1.55
CA ARG A 78 17.92 -9.28 0.65
C ARG A 78 17.43 -10.68 0.99
N ARG A 79 17.07 -11.48 -0.02
CA ARG A 79 16.77 -12.90 0.15
C ARG A 79 18.04 -13.74 0.28
#